data_AF-A0A7L9FED6-F1
#
_entry.id   AF-A0A7L9FED6-F1
#
_cell.length_a   1.000
_cell.length_b   1.000
_cell.length_c   1.000
_cell.angle_alpha   90.00
_cell.angle_beta   90.00
_cell.angle_gamma   90.00
#
_symmetry.space_group_name_H-M   'P 1'
#
loop_
_entity.id
_entity.type
_entity.pdbx_description
1 polymer ?
#
loop_
_entity_poly.entity_id
_entity_poly.type
_entity_poly.pdbx_seq_one_letter_code
_entity_poly.pdbx_strand_id
1 'polypeptide(L)' 'MTKWTLRCESCGGEKVLDVGFNLYEFKRVYIYCPKCRANTFHIVVGHEEQSE' A
#
# COMPACT_ATOMS: atom_id res chain seq x y z
N MET A 1 -14.51 3.21 -4.12
CA MET A 1 -13.31 3.54 -3.32
C MET A 1 -12.09 3.00 -4.04
N THR A 2 -10.93 3.64 -3.92
CA THR A 2 -9.71 3.26 -4.66
C THR A 2 -8.91 2.24 -3.85
N LYS A 3 -8.61 1.09 -4.47
CA LYS A 3 -7.78 0.06 -3.87
C LYS A 3 -6.34 0.26 -4.30
N TRP A 4 -5.43 0.34 -3.35
CA TRP A 4 -4.02 0.57 -3.60
C TRP A 4 -3.21 -0.68 -3.30
N THR A 5 -2.40 -1.13 -4.24
CA THR A 5 -1.45 -2.22 -4.02
C THR A 5 -0.14 -1.63 -3.51
N LEU A 6 0.25 -2.06 -2.32
CA LEU A 6 1.45 -1.60 -1.62
C LEU A 6 2.43 -2.76 -1.46
N ARG A 7 3.73 -2.50 -1.63
CA ARG A 7 4.80 -3.47 -1.38
C ARG A 7 5.68 -3.03 -0.22
N CYS A 8 5.82 -3.90 0.78
CA CYS A 8 6.71 -3.71 1.91
C CYS A 8 8.17 -3.65 1.45
N GLU A 9 8.90 -2.61 1.84
CA GLU A 9 10.32 -2.46 1.50
C GLU A 9 11.22 -3.46 2.27
N SER A 10 10.75 -3.97 3.42
CA SER A 10 11.53 -4.88 4.27
C SER A 10 11.49 -6.33 3.80
N CYS A 11 10.30 -6.86 3.46
CA CYS A 11 10.12 -8.27 3.10
C CYS A 11 9.60 -8.51 1.67
N GLY A 12 9.33 -7.45 0.91
CA GLY A 12 8.74 -7.55 -0.43
C GLY A 12 7.27 -8.01 -0.45
N GLY A 13 6.63 -8.16 0.71
CA GLY A 13 5.22 -8.56 0.80
C GLY A 13 4.27 -7.51 0.25
N GLU A 14 3.31 -7.95 -0.57
CA GLU A 14 2.27 -7.09 -1.11
C GLU A 14 1.01 -7.12 -0.25
N LYS A 15 0.29 -5.99 -0.21
CA LYS A 15 -1.02 -5.85 0.44
C LYS A 15 -1.87 -4.83 -0.30
N VAL A 16 -3.18 -4.99 -0.20
CA VAL A 16 -4.15 -4.00 -0.68
C VAL A 16 -4.55 -3.07 0.47
N LEU A 17 -4.61 -1.77 0.19
CA LEU A 17 -5.10 -0.73 1.08
C LEU A 17 -6.25 0.01 0.42
N ASP A 18 -7.44 -0.04 1.01
CA ASP A 18 -8.63 0.64 0.51
C ASP A 18 -8.76 2.02 1.18
N VAL A 19 -8.46 3.09 0.44
CA VAL A 19 -8.49 4.48 0.93
C VAL A 19 -8.83 5.45 -0.19
N GLY A 20 -9.59 6.50 0.13
CA GLY A 20 -9.99 7.57 -0.80
C GLY A 20 -8.92 8.65 -1.05
N PHE A 21 -7.65 8.40 -0.72
CA PHE A 21 -6.54 9.33 -0.93
C PHE A 21 -5.67 8.90 -2.10
N ASN A 22 -5.09 9.87 -2.82
CA ASN A 22 -4.11 9.62 -3.86
C ASN A 22 -2.75 9.24 -3.24
N LEU A 23 -2.42 7.95 -3.17
CA LEU A 23 -1.17 7.50 -2.57
C LEU A 23 0.06 7.84 -3.41
N TYR A 24 -0.06 8.20 -4.69
CA TYR A 24 1.11 8.61 -5.48
C TYR A 24 1.72 9.94 -5.02
N GLU A 25 0.96 10.78 -4.33
CA GLU A 25 1.50 12.00 -3.70
C GLU A 25 2.44 11.68 -2.54
N PHE A 26 2.32 10.47 -1.98
CA PHE A 26 3.17 9.96 -0.92
C PHE A 26 4.22 9.01 -1.51
N LYS A 27 5.49 9.40 -1.49
CA LYS A 27 6.60 8.55 -1.97
C LYS A 27 6.63 7.16 -1.30
N ARG A 28 6.17 7.07 -0.04
CA ARG A 28 6.11 5.84 0.76
C ARG A 28 5.07 5.98 1.87
N VAL A 29 4.46 4.85 2.24
CA VAL A 29 3.44 4.75 3.28
C VAL A 29 3.98 3.94 4.44
N TYR A 30 3.88 4.44 5.67
CA TYR A 30 4.29 3.71 6.86
C TYR A 30 3.09 2.99 7.48
N ILE A 31 3.06 1.66 7.37
CA ILE A 31 1.91 0.85 7.79
C ILE A 31 2.35 -0.54 8.27
N TYR A 32 1.49 -1.20 9.04
CA TYR A 32 1.69 -2.57 9.49
C TYR A 32 1.82 -3.56 8.32
N CYS A 33 2.90 -4.34 8.33
CA CYS A 33 3.15 -5.46 7.44
C CYS A 33 2.86 -6.79 8.17
N PRO A 34 1.91 -7.60 7.69
CA PRO A 34 1.58 -8.89 8.33
C PRO A 34 2.69 -9.93 8.21
N LYS A 35 3.56 -9.85 7.18
CA LYS A 35 4.71 -10.75 7.02
C LYS A 35 5.86 -10.40 7.99
N CYS A 36 6.15 -9.12 8.17
CA CYS A 36 7.19 -8.68 9.12
C CYS A 36 6.71 -8.69 10.58
N ARG A 37 5.38 -8.63 10.79
CA ARG A 37 4.73 -8.40 12.09
C ARG A 37 5.18 -7.11 12.77
N ALA A 38 5.44 -6.08 11.97
CA ALA A 38 5.87 -4.77 12.40
C ALA A 38 5.40 -3.68 11.42
N ASN A 39 5.38 -2.43 11.87
CA ASN A 39 5.18 -1.29 10.98
C ASN A 39 6.45 -1.07 10.15
N THR A 40 6.27 -0.95 8.84
CA THR A 40 7.37 -0.80 7.89
C THR A 40 6.96 0.18 6.79
N PHE A 41 7.94 0.74 6.10
CA PHE A 41 7.67 1.50 4.88
C PHE A 41 7.24 0.57 3.76
N HIS A 42 6.22 1.02 3.04
CA HIS A 42 5.70 0.39 1.84
C HIS A 42 5.71 1.40 0.70
N ILE A 43 5.98 0.92 -0.50
CA ILE A 43 5.89 1.70 -1.74
C ILE A 43 4.60 1.37 -2.47
N VAL A 44 4.06 2.35 -3.21
CA VAL A 44 2.90 2.14 -4.06
C VAL A 44 3.33 1.40 -5.32
N VAL A 45 2.70 0.25 -5.59
CA VAL A 45 2.93 -0.56 -6.80
C VAL A 45 1.90 -0.24 -7.88
N GLY A 46 0.67 0.07 -7.47
CA GLY A 46 -0.41 0.44 -8.38
C GLY A 46 -1.71 0.72 -7.64
N HIS A 47 -2.77 1.02 -8.40
CA HIS A 47 -4.12 1.11 -7.89
C HIS A 47 -5.12 0.44 -8.83
N GLU A 48 -6.24 0.01 -8.27
CA GLU A 48 -7.44 -0.37 -9.01
C GLU A 48 -8.52 0.68 -8.73
N GLU A 49 -9.00 1.31 -9.80
CA GLU A 49 -10.24 2.07 -9.75
C GLU A 49 -11.38 1.07 -9.93
N GLN A 50 -12.21 0.91 -8.90
CA GLN A 50 -13.50 0.24 -9.10
C GLN A 50 -14.41 1.23 -9.83
N SER A 51 -14.44 1.10 -11.15
CA SER A 51 -15.52 1.62 -11.99
C SER A 51 -16.78 0.82 -11.67
N GLU A 52 -17.82 1.46 -11.16
CA GLU A 52 -19.18 0.88 -11.09
C GLU A 52 -19.78 0.68 -12.48
#